data_AF-A0A351X3V2-F1
#
_entry.id   AF-A0A351X3V2-F1
#
_cell.length_a   1.000
_cell.length_b   1.000
_cell.length_c   1.000
_cell.angle_alpha   90.00
_cell.angle_beta   90.00
_cell.angle_gamma   90.00
#
_symmetry.space_group_name_H-M   'P 1'
#
loop_
_entity.id
_entity.type
_entity.pdbx_description
1 polymer ?
#
loop_
_entity_poly.entity_id
_entity_poly.type
_entity_poly.pdbx_seq_one_letter_code
_entity_poly.pdbx_strand_id
1 'polypeptide(L)'
;MDPTFDEFKEIFKRVAEQKGVKYNDAGVNYLLQDFYIKGNHKLRANHPRDLCDQIVDISHYLGKEAETTPELIDRAVQSYFVELG
;
A
#
# COMPACT_ATOMS: atom_id res chain seq x y z
N MET A 1 0.76 6.35 -15.43
CA MET A 1 2.21 6.07 -15.56
C MET A 1 2.47 4.76 -14.84
N ASP A 2 3.24 3.88 -15.48
CA ASP A 2 3.55 2.55 -14.97
C ASP A 2 4.97 2.63 -14.42
N PRO A 3 5.14 2.72 -13.09
CA PRO A 3 6.47 2.84 -12.49
C PRO A 3 7.18 1.49 -12.50
N THR A 4 8.50 1.53 -12.40
CA THR A 4 9.32 0.40 -11.94
C THR A 4 9.04 0.09 -10.46
N PHE A 5 9.51 -1.05 -9.96
CA PHE A 5 9.37 -1.38 -8.53
C PHE A 5 10.07 -0.36 -7.62
N ASP A 6 11.26 0.12 -7.99
CA ASP A 6 11.99 1.10 -7.20
C ASP A 6 11.27 2.45 -7.19
N GLU A 7 10.79 2.92 -8.34
CA GLU A 7 9.97 4.13 -8.42
C GLU A 7 8.67 3.98 -7.62
N PHE A 8 8.03 2.81 -7.66
CA PHE A 8 6.84 2.54 -6.88
C PHE A 8 7.13 2.66 -5.37
N LYS A 9 8.23 2.06 -4.89
CA LYS A 9 8.64 2.16 -3.47
C LYS A 9 8.93 3.61 -3.07
N GLU A 10 9.61 4.37 -3.92
CA GLU A 10 9.89 5.79 -3.66
C GLU A 10 8.61 6.63 -3.61
N ILE A 11 7.68 6.41 -4.54
CA ILE A 11 6.35 7.05 -4.51
C ILE A 11 5.62 6.64 -3.22
N PHE A 12 5.61 5.36 -2.88
CA PHE A 12 4.95 4.84 -1.67
C PHE A 12 5.50 5.49 -0.41
N LYS A 13 6.84 5.57 -0.27
CA LYS A 13 7.49 6.19 0.88
C LYS A 13 7.11 7.65 1.05
N ARG A 14 7.13 8.44 -0.03
CA ARG A 14 6.72 9.86 -0.01
C ARG A 14 5.26 10.03 0.38
N VAL A 15 4.39 9.18 -0.16
CA VAL A 15 2.95 9.26 0.11
C VAL A 15 2.62 8.81 1.54
N ALA A 16 3.29 7.75 2.02
CA ALA A 16 3.17 7.28 3.39
C ALA A 16 3.55 8.39 4.38
N GLU A 17 4.68 9.06 4.15
CA GLU A 17 5.12 10.23 4.94
C GLU A 17 4.08 11.36 4.94
N GLN A 18 3.55 11.73 3.77
CA GLN A 18 2.53 12.78 3.63
C GLN A 18 1.23 12.45 4.38
N LYS A 19 0.87 11.18 4.49
CA LYS A 19 -0.37 10.69 5.11
C LYS A 19 -0.20 10.28 6.57
N GLY A 20 1.01 10.38 7.13
CA GLY A 20 1.30 9.92 8.49
C GLY A 20 1.27 8.39 8.63
N VAL A 21 1.46 7.64 7.54
CA VAL A 21 1.65 6.19 7.57
C VAL A 21 3.13 5.91 7.77
N LYS A 22 3.47 5.17 8.82
CA LYS A 22 4.83 4.74 9.08
C LYS A 22 5.29 3.75 8.00
N TYR A 23 6.30 4.13 7.24
CA TYR A 23 6.87 3.31 6.18
C TYR A 23 7.78 2.22 6.78
N ASN A 24 7.54 0.98 6.34
CA ASN A 24 8.35 -0.19 6.65
C ASN A 24 8.71 -0.91 5.35
N ASP A 25 10.00 -0.97 5.02
CA ASP A 25 10.48 -1.52 3.76
C ASP A 25 10.08 -2.99 3.56
N ALA A 26 10.13 -3.79 4.62
CA ALA A 26 9.73 -5.19 4.58
C ALA A 26 8.24 -5.36 4.23
N GLY A 27 7.39 -4.46 4.76
CA GLY A 27 5.97 -4.45 4.43
C GLY A 27 5.70 -4.06 2.99
N VAL A 28 6.36 -3.02 2.48
CA VAL A 28 6.17 -2.63 1.06
C VAL A 28 6.74 -3.69 0.12
N ASN A 29 7.85 -4.35 0.48
CA ASN A 29 8.35 -5.50 -0.28
C ASN A 29 7.35 -6.67 -0.28
N TYR A 30 6.69 -6.93 0.86
CA TYR A 30 5.61 -7.91 0.95
C TYR A 30 4.45 -7.55 0.00
N LEU A 31 3.98 -6.30 0.02
CA LEU A 31 2.95 -5.80 -0.90
C LEU A 31 3.31 -6.10 -2.37
N LEU A 32 4.53 -5.75 -2.77
CA LEU A 32 5.00 -5.95 -4.14
C LEU A 32 5.09 -7.42 -4.53
N GLN A 33 5.65 -8.26 -3.64
CA GLN A 33 5.84 -9.67 -3.91
C GLN A 33 4.51 -10.43 -4.01
N ASP A 34 3.63 -10.25 -3.02
CA ASP A 34 2.44 -11.08 -2.88
C ASP A 34 1.28 -10.60 -3.74
N PHE A 35 1.13 -9.29 -3.95
CA PHE A 35 -0.01 -8.76 -4.70
C PHE A 35 0.35 -8.33 -6.11
N TYR A 36 1.50 -7.69 -6.34
CA TYR A 36 1.85 -7.26 -7.70
C TYR A 36 2.48 -8.38 -8.52
N ILE A 37 3.50 -9.06 -7.98
CA ILE A 37 4.21 -10.11 -8.71
C ILE A 37 3.38 -11.40 -8.78
N LYS A 38 3.00 -11.98 -7.63
CA LYS A 38 2.21 -13.22 -7.62
C LYS A 38 0.78 -13.03 -8.12
N GLY A 39 0.13 -11.92 -7.76
CA GLY A 39 -1.22 -11.56 -8.22
C GLY A 39 -1.27 -11.08 -9.68
N ASN A 40 -0.11 -10.88 -10.33
CA ASN A 40 0.01 -10.38 -11.69
C ASN A 40 -0.74 -9.04 -11.91
N HIS A 41 -0.72 -8.18 -10.90
CA HIS A 41 -1.29 -6.83 -10.98
C HIS A 41 -0.27 -5.85 -11.56
N LYS A 42 -0.72 -4.97 -12.47
CA LYS A 42 0.16 -3.94 -13.02
C LYS A 42 0.39 -2.83 -12.00
N LEU A 43 1.63 -2.33 -11.92
CA LEU A 43 1.94 -1.16 -11.11
C LEU A 43 1.33 0.10 -11.75
N ARG A 44 0.78 0.98 -10.91
CA ARG A 44 0.36 2.33 -11.31
C ARG A 44 0.78 3.33 -10.25
N ALA A 45 1.17 4.52 -10.70
CA ALA A 45 1.64 5.59 -9.81
C ALA A 45 0.58 6.10 -8.81
N ASN A 46 -0.71 5.84 -9.04
CA ASN A 46 -1.78 6.20 -8.09
C ASN A 46 -1.97 5.16 -6.98
N HIS A 47 -1.66 3.88 -7.21
CA HIS A 47 -1.95 2.84 -6.21
C HIS A 47 -1.33 3.09 -4.83
N PRO A 48 -0.09 3.61 -4.69
CA PRO A 48 0.44 3.92 -3.36
C PRO A 48 -0.41 4.90 -2.56
N ARG A 49 -1.03 5.89 -3.24
CA ARG A 49 -1.94 6.84 -2.61
C ARG A 49 -3.18 6.14 -2.09
N ASP A 50 -3.83 5.38 -2.96
CA ASP A 50 -5.09 4.71 -2.65
C ASP A 50 -4.87 3.67 -1.54
N LEU A 51 -3.78 2.91 -1.60
CA LEU A 51 -3.42 1.93 -0.56
C LEU A 51 -3.10 2.60 0.78
N CYS A 52 -2.37 3.73 0.79
CA CYS A 52 -2.13 4.46 2.04
C CYS A 52 -3.42 5.07 2.61
N ASP A 53 -4.35 5.54 1.77
CA ASP A 53 -5.66 5.99 2.22
C ASP A 53 -6.42 4.87 2.93
N GLN A 54 -6.47 3.68 2.33
CA GLN A 54 -7.08 2.50 2.96
C GLN A 54 -6.37 2.09 4.26
N ILE A 55 -5.03 2.14 4.33
CA ILE A 55 -4.28 1.87 5.57
C ILE A 55 -4.68 2.86 6.68
N VAL A 56 -4.78 4.15 6.37
CA VAL A 56 -5.18 5.18 7.35
C VAL A 56 -6.59 4.91 7.87
N ASP A 57 -7.55 4.69 6.98
CA ASP A 57 -8.95 4.46 7.36
C ASP A 57 -9.12 3.20 8.21
N ILE A 58 -8.44 2.11 7.83
CA ILE A 58 -8.48 0.84 8.56
C ILE A 58 -7.78 0.96 9.91
N SER A 59 -6.62 1.64 9.98
CA SER A 59 -5.93 1.88 11.25
C SER A 59 -6.77 2.72 12.20
N HIS A 60 -7.43 3.77 11.72
CA HIS A 60 -8.37 4.57 12.52
C HIS A 60 -9.53 3.72 13.02
N TYR A 61 -10.14 2.92 12.16
CA TYR A 61 -11.24 2.03 12.56
C TYR A 61 -10.81 1.01 13.62
N LEU A 62 -9.59 0.46 13.52
CA LEU A 62 -9.03 -0.51 14.46
C LEU A 62 -8.43 0.13 15.73
N GLY A 63 -8.34 1.46 15.81
CA GLY A 63 -7.67 2.16 16.91
C GLY A 63 -6.17 1.84 17.01
N LYS A 64 -5.51 1.58 15.87
CA LYS A 64 -4.08 1.26 15.77
C LYS A 64 -3.32 2.39 15.06
N GLU A 65 -2.00 2.41 15.23
CA GLU A 65 -1.12 3.26 14.44
C GLU A 65 -1.15 2.86 12.95
N ALA A 66 -1.08 3.83 12.05
CA ALA A 66 -0.96 3.58 10.61
C ALA A 66 0.49 3.20 10.27
N GLU A 67 0.73 1.95 9.95
CA GLU A 67 2.04 1.42 9.52
C GLU A 67 1.85 0.44 8.37
N THR A 68 2.80 0.37 7.45
CA THR A 68 2.80 -0.63 6.37
C THR A 68 3.19 -2.03 6.91
N THR A 69 2.38 -2.57 7.82
CA THR A 69 2.52 -3.96 8.31
C THR A 69 1.81 -4.91 7.36
N PRO A 70 2.20 -6.20 7.29
CA PRO A 70 1.47 -7.19 6.50
C PRO A 70 -0.03 -7.22 6.83
N GLU A 71 -0.39 -7.13 8.12
CA GLU A 71 -1.78 -7.12 8.59
C GLU A 71 -2.63 -5.99 7.96
N LEU A 72 -2.10 -4.77 7.92
CA LEU A 72 -2.80 -3.60 7.38
C LEU A 72 -2.74 -3.58 5.86
N ILE A 73 -1.65 -4.06 5.26
CA ILE A 73 -1.51 -4.21 3.81
C ILE A 73 -2.57 -5.17 3.27
N ASP A 74 -2.75 -6.35 3.87
CA ASP A 74 -3.74 -7.34 3.42
C ASP A 74 -5.14 -6.75 3.38
N ARG A 75 -5.51 -6.02 4.44
CA ARG A 75 -6.81 -5.36 4.53
C ARG A 75 -6.96 -4.24 3.50
N ALA A 76 -5.94 -3.40 3.35
CA ALA A 76 -5.96 -2.28 2.40
C ALA A 76 -6.07 -2.76 0.96
N VAL A 77 -5.30 -3.79 0.60
CA VAL A 77 -5.34 -4.47 -0.70
C VAL A 77 -6.70 -5.10 -0.95
N GLN A 78 -7.25 -5.84 0.04
CA GLN A 78 -8.55 -6.46 -0.09
C GLN A 78 -9.65 -5.42 -0.33
N SER A 79 -9.63 -4.31 0.41
CA SER A 79 -10.55 -3.19 0.22
C SER A 79 -10.40 -2.57 -1.17
N TYR A 80 -9.18 -2.21 -1.54
CA TYR A 80 -8.86 -1.53 -2.80
C TYR A 80 -9.21 -2.33 -4.05
N PHE A 81 -8.83 -3.61 -4.10
CA PHE A 81 -9.09 -4.44 -5.29
C PHE A 81 -10.56 -4.87 -5.40
N VAL A 82 -11.33 -4.87 -4.30
CA VAL A 82 -12.79 -5.04 -4.36
C VAL A 82 -13.46 -3.80 -4.96
N GLU A 83 -13.02 -2.58 -4.59
CA GLU A 83 -13.55 -1.33 -5.16
C GLU A 83 -13.27 -1.15 -6.66
N LEU A 84 -12.28 -1.88 -7.20
CA LEU A 84 -11.89 -1.84 -8.61
C LEU A 84 -12.65 -2.85 -9.52
N GLY A 85 -13.48 -3.73 -8.94
CA GLY A 85 -14.27 -4.75 -9.64
C GLY A 85 -15.71 -4.36 -9.85
#